data_AF-A0A8T0VB71-F1
#
_entry.id   AF-A0A8T0VB71-F1
#
_cell.length_a   1.000
_cell.length_b   1.000
_cell.length_c   1.000
_cell.angle_alpha   90.00
_cell.angle_beta   90.00
_cell.angle_gamma   90.00
#
_symmetry.space_group_name_H-M   'P 1'
#
loop_
_entity.id
_entity.type
_entity.pdbx_description
1 polymer ?
#
loop_
_entity_poly.entity_id
_entity_poly.type
_entity_poly.pdbx_seq_one_letter_code
_entity_poly.pdbx_strand_id
1 'polypeptide(L)'
;MTTPAVGTATAIIAAALLVLAAAAAVLCSSATGEDESAAVGRGRPVVPAMYVFGDSLVDAGNNNFLPPPAPKAVPPNGIDLPLTVFPRAGRCTNGYNLADIIAQHLGFKMSPPAYLSLTPLSSIDLLRGRGGANYASGGSGILDITGNGTITLRKQVELFAETKATIIRTGLVDRERLDDLLARSLFLISTGGNDFDAFDGDDGVPMSQAPEFIAGMVADYLKYINVRISLSLQLLILLLILKIASQSQQQVHVQELYKLGARRLSLLNIVPVGCLPSQRAITANGECDAKGNSLSQMFNALLRTEMAKAVVASMPFLKYSIASLYNTYSDMIANPALAGLREVKRGCCGGGKFNGEVVCTMASSLCGNRDEYLFWDMVHGTQEAYRWAVLSFFHGSTRDAEPINLAQLMQEPLSMATAPYSSI
;
A
#
# COMPACT_ATOMS: atom_id res chain seq x y z
N MET A 1 73.43 13.67 55.80
CA MET A 1 73.21 13.67 54.34
C MET A 1 72.15 12.64 54.02
N THR A 2 71.39 12.92 52.95
CA THR A 2 70.34 12.12 52.27
C THR A 2 68.99 11.92 52.97
N THR A 3 67.96 12.48 52.32
CA THR A 3 66.52 12.26 52.49
C THR A 3 66.00 11.16 51.52
N PRO A 4 64.86 10.48 51.81
CA PRO A 4 64.32 9.39 50.99
C PRO A 4 63.05 9.73 50.18
N ALA A 5 62.86 8.92 49.12
CA ALA A 5 61.66 8.36 48.46
C ALA A 5 60.32 9.13 48.29
N VAL A 6 59.80 9.13 47.05
CA VAL A 6 58.40 8.77 46.71
C VAL A 6 58.37 8.05 45.36
N GLY A 7 57.79 6.85 45.32
CA GLY A 7 57.35 6.15 44.12
C GLY A 7 55.99 5.52 44.37
N THR A 8 55.08 5.60 43.40
CA THR A 8 53.85 4.79 43.18
C THR A 8 52.98 5.49 42.13
N ALA A 9 52.84 4.94 40.91
CA ALA A 9 51.67 5.23 40.03
C ALA A 9 51.61 4.43 38.71
N THR A 10 52.65 3.73 38.25
CA THR A 10 52.68 3.21 36.85
C THR A 10 52.66 1.69 36.68
N ALA A 11 52.54 0.89 37.74
CA ALA A 11 52.58 -0.58 37.65
C ALA A 11 51.23 -1.31 37.82
N ILE A 12 50.11 -0.61 38.04
CA ILE A 12 48.79 -1.23 38.31
C ILE A 12 47.90 -1.34 37.04
N ILE A 13 48.21 -0.61 35.96
CA ILE A 13 47.32 -0.55 34.78
C ILE A 13 47.60 -1.68 33.76
N ALA A 14 48.77 -2.34 33.81
CA ALA A 14 49.11 -3.39 32.84
C ALA A 14 48.58 -4.80 33.18
N ALA A 15 48.13 -5.05 34.42
CA ALA A 15 47.67 -6.37 34.85
C ALA A 15 46.14 -6.59 34.72
N ALA A 16 45.35 -5.53 34.49
CA ALA A 16 43.89 -5.63 34.36
C ALA A 16 43.40 -5.95 32.92
N LEU A 17 44.27 -5.83 31.91
CA LEU A 17 43.91 -6.00 30.50
C LEU A 17 44.14 -7.42 29.94
N LEU A 18 44.73 -8.33 30.71
CA LEU A 18 44.98 -9.72 30.28
C LEU A 18 44.05 -10.77 30.93
N VAL A 19 43.23 -10.39 31.92
CA VAL A 19 42.28 -11.31 32.58
C VAL A 19 40.88 -11.29 31.92
N LEU A 20 40.53 -10.25 31.17
CA LEU A 20 39.25 -10.16 30.46
C LEU A 20 39.24 -10.85 29.08
N ALA A 21 40.39 -11.19 28.51
CA ALA A 21 40.48 -11.85 27.20
C ALA A 21 40.40 -13.39 27.27
N ALA A 22 40.55 -14.00 28.45
CA ALA A 22 40.55 -15.46 28.61
C ALA A 22 39.21 -16.07 29.10
N ALA A 23 38.23 -15.24 29.48
CA ALA A 23 36.90 -15.72 29.90
C ALA A 23 35.90 -15.86 28.73
N ALA A 24 36.29 -15.48 27.50
CA ALA A 24 35.39 -15.45 26.35
C ALA A 24 35.57 -16.63 25.36
N ALA A 25 36.46 -17.60 25.64
CA ALA A 25 36.88 -18.58 24.61
C ALA A 25 36.74 -20.07 24.99
N VAL A 26 36.30 -20.44 26.19
CA VAL A 26 36.12 -21.86 26.55
C VAL A 26 34.88 -22.02 27.41
N LEU A 27 33.78 -22.42 26.77
CA LEU A 27 32.77 -23.40 27.25
C LEU A 27 31.59 -23.42 26.26
N CYS A 28 31.82 -24.00 25.09
CA CYS A 28 30.77 -24.70 24.35
C CYS A 28 30.82 -26.17 24.77
N SER A 29 29.75 -26.71 25.35
CA SER A 29 29.12 -28.00 24.98
C SER A 29 28.16 -28.53 26.07
N SER A 30 26.90 -28.72 25.66
CA SER A 30 25.82 -29.58 26.22
C SER A 30 25.21 -29.18 27.59
N ALA A 31 23.89 -29.15 27.81
CA ALA A 31 22.74 -29.68 27.08
C ALA A 31 21.43 -28.93 27.43
N THR A 32 20.58 -28.82 26.42
CA THR A 32 19.10 -28.95 26.39
C THR A 32 18.20 -28.13 27.32
N GLY A 33 17.38 -27.30 26.66
CA GLY A 33 15.99 -27.07 27.04
C GLY A 33 15.68 -25.62 27.39
N GLU A 34 15.32 -24.81 26.38
CA GLU A 34 14.36 -23.68 26.50
C GLU A 34 14.12 -23.06 25.10
N ASP A 35 12.83 -23.02 24.73
CA ASP A 35 12.14 -22.56 23.51
C ASP A 35 12.91 -21.85 22.38
N GLU A 36 13.13 -22.60 21.29
CA GLU A 36 13.23 -22.06 19.93
C GLU A 36 11.85 -21.59 19.44
N SER A 37 11.48 -20.35 19.76
CA SER A 37 10.45 -19.60 19.04
C SER A 37 11.09 -18.69 17.98
N ALA A 38 11.36 -19.29 16.82
CA ALA A 38 11.39 -18.71 15.47
C ALA A 38 11.98 -17.29 15.30
N ALA A 39 13.31 -17.18 15.27
CA ALA A 39 13.97 -16.14 14.50
C ALA A 39 13.82 -16.47 13.00
N VAL A 40 12.79 -15.93 12.34
CA VAL A 40 12.63 -16.05 10.88
C VAL A 40 13.83 -15.41 10.20
N GLY A 41 14.68 -16.24 9.59
CA GLY A 41 15.77 -15.78 8.72
C GLY A 41 15.20 -14.94 7.57
N ARG A 42 15.53 -13.65 7.55
CA ARG A 42 15.09 -12.74 6.48
C ARG A 42 15.82 -13.10 5.18
N GLY A 43 15.14 -13.83 4.31
CA GLY A 43 15.57 -14.05 2.93
C GLY A 43 15.70 -12.73 2.16
N ARG A 44 16.46 -12.73 1.07
CA ARG A 44 16.50 -11.60 0.12
C ARG A 44 15.08 -11.31 -0.38
N PRO A 45 14.70 -10.03 -0.60
CA PRO A 45 13.40 -9.71 -1.17
C PRO A 45 13.14 -10.46 -2.48
N VAL A 46 11.92 -10.96 -2.65
CA VAL A 46 11.52 -11.75 -3.83
C VAL A 46 11.31 -10.89 -5.08
N VAL A 47 11.19 -9.57 -4.90
CA VAL A 47 11.16 -8.55 -5.96
C VAL A 47 12.17 -7.45 -5.65
N PRO A 48 12.72 -6.74 -6.66
CA PRO A 48 13.71 -5.69 -6.42
C PRO A 48 13.13 -4.44 -5.74
N ALA A 49 11.88 -4.09 -6.07
CA ALA A 49 11.18 -2.95 -5.51
C ALA A 49 9.66 -3.19 -5.47
N MET A 50 8.98 -2.38 -4.64
CA MET A 50 7.54 -2.24 -4.65
C MET A 50 7.18 -0.77 -4.89
N TYR A 51 6.22 -0.51 -5.78
CA TYR A 51 5.68 0.82 -6.03
C TYR A 51 4.20 0.83 -5.65
N VAL A 52 3.82 1.74 -4.74
CA VAL A 52 2.49 1.72 -4.11
C VAL A 52 1.70 2.96 -4.51
N PHE A 53 0.46 2.76 -4.92
CA PHE A 53 -0.49 3.79 -5.33
C PHE A 53 -1.81 3.53 -4.60
N GLY A 54 -2.56 4.58 -4.30
CA GLY A 54 -3.87 4.42 -3.70
C GLY A 54 -4.24 5.43 -2.63
N ASP A 55 -5.00 4.92 -1.66
CA ASP A 55 -5.67 5.65 -0.60
C ASP A 55 -5.07 5.35 0.79
N SER A 56 -5.86 5.58 1.84
CA SER A 56 -5.47 5.45 3.23
C SER A 56 -5.14 4.02 3.66
N LEU A 57 -5.62 3.01 2.94
CA LEU A 57 -5.32 1.60 3.25
C LEU A 57 -3.86 1.23 3.00
N VAL A 58 -3.18 2.02 2.15
CA VAL A 58 -1.81 1.79 1.72
C VAL A 58 -0.90 3.01 1.89
N ASP A 59 -1.39 4.17 2.32
CA ASP A 59 -0.58 5.37 2.59
C ASP A 59 0.48 5.14 3.69
N ALA A 60 1.74 5.45 3.36
CA ALA A 60 2.88 5.39 4.28
C ALA A 60 3.19 6.74 4.96
N GLY A 61 2.32 7.74 4.79
CA GLY A 61 2.40 9.07 5.38
C GLY A 61 2.71 10.20 4.40
N ASN A 62 2.33 10.10 3.13
CA ASN A 62 2.44 11.23 2.20
C ASN A 62 1.58 12.41 2.69
N ASN A 63 0.39 12.14 3.24
CA ASN A 63 -0.50 13.19 3.72
C ASN A 63 0.08 14.04 4.86
N ASN A 64 1.09 13.53 5.58
CA ASN A 64 1.78 14.33 6.61
C ASN A 64 2.47 15.57 6.03
N PHE A 65 2.87 15.52 4.76
CA PHE A 65 3.56 16.59 4.02
C PHE A 65 2.61 17.51 3.25
N LEU A 66 1.32 17.24 3.25
CA LEU A 66 0.32 18.06 2.56
C LEU A 66 -0.26 19.13 3.50
N PRO A 67 -0.61 20.32 2.98
CA PRO A 67 -1.35 21.31 3.75
C PRO A 67 -2.80 20.85 4.02
N PRO A 68 -3.49 21.44 5.01
CA PRO A 68 -4.93 21.30 5.11
C PRO A 68 -5.60 21.69 3.77
N PRO A 69 -6.67 21.00 3.34
CA PRO A 69 -7.52 20.08 4.13
C PRO A 69 -7.15 18.59 4.03
N ALA A 70 -5.95 18.23 3.57
CA ALA A 70 -5.55 16.82 3.43
C ALA A 70 -5.75 16.01 4.73
N PRO A 71 -6.42 14.84 4.70
CA PRO A 71 -6.67 14.05 5.91
C PRO A 71 -5.37 13.41 6.40
N LYS A 72 -5.04 13.57 7.69
CA LYS A 72 -3.80 13.02 8.27
C LYS A 72 -4.12 11.93 9.28
N ALA A 73 -3.36 10.84 9.23
CA ALA A 73 -3.35 9.87 10.32
C ALA A 73 -2.69 10.51 11.55
N VAL A 74 -3.50 10.92 12.52
CA VAL A 74 -3.03 11.52 13.78
C VAL A 74 -2.99 10.46 14.90
N PRO A 75 -2.18 10.65 15.95
CA PRO A 75 -2.20 9.76 17.11
C PRO A 75 -3.64 9.53 17.64
N PRO A 76 -4.00 8.29 18.04
CA PRO A 76 -3.14 7.13 18.28
C PRO A 76 -2.85 6.24 17.05
N ASN A 77 -3.10 6.70 15.82
CA ASN A 77 -2.68 5.95 14.63
C ASN A 77 -1.18 5.62 14.67
N GLY A 78 -0.85 4.38 14.31
CA GLY A 78 0.52 3.87 14.31
C GLY A 78 1.08 3.51 15.69
N ILE A 79 0.29 3.51 16.78
CA ILE A 79 0.73 3.20 18.16
C ILE A 79 1.57 1.92 18.31
N ASP A 80 1.40 0.94 17.41
CA ASP A 80 2.10 -0.35 17.42
C ASP A 80 3.30 -0.41 16.48
N LEU A 81 3.57 0.67 15.74
CA LEU A 81 4.77 0.76 14.93
C LEU A 81 6.02 0.82 15.82
N PRO A 82 7.16 0.27 15.37
CA PRO A 82 8.43 0.44 16.08
C PRO A 82 8.71 1.92 16.36
N LEU A 83 9.26 2.23 17.54
CA LEU A 83 9.57 3.61 17.96
C LEU A 83 10.46 4.39 16.97
N THR A 84 11.24 3.69 16.15
CA THR A 84 12.08 4.28 15.09
C THR A 84 11.26 4.77 13.89
N VAL A 85 10.00 4.36 13.77
CA VAL A 85 9.06 4.71 12.70
C VAL A 85 7.91 5.57 13.25
N PHE A 86 7.50 5.35 14.50
CA PHE A 86 6.35 6.00 15.15
C PHE A 86 6.28 7.54 14.99
N PRO A 87 7.38 8.32 15.08
CA PRO A 87 7.34 9.78 14.88
C PRO A 87 6.96 10.23 13.47
N ARG A 88 6.87 9.28 12.52
CA ARG A 88 6.45 9.48 11.12
C ARG A 88 5.16 8.72 10.81
N ALA A 89 4.38 8.33 11.83
CA ALA A 89 3.15 7.58 11.63
C ALA A 89 2.22 8.35 10.67
N GLY A 90 1.90 7.69 9.57
CA GLY A 90 0.99 8.17 8.53
C GLY A 90 0.05 7.07 8.06
N ARG A 91 0.03 5.94 8.79
CA ARG A 91 -0.81 4.78 8.52
C ARG A 91 -2.15 4.99 9.21
N CYS A 92 -3.25 4.87 8.47
CA CYS A 92 -4.60 4.88 9.05
C CYS A 92 -4.93 3.51 9.67
N THR A 93 -4.17 3.11 10.69
CA THR A 93 -4.37 1.87 11.46
C THR A 93 -3.56 1.97 12.77
N ASN A 94 -3.65 0.99 13.67
CA ASN A 94 -2.81 0.94 14.86
C ASN A 94 -1.34 0.67 14.58
N GLY A 95 -0.98 0.03 13.47
CA GLY A 95 0.39 -0.39 13.21
C GLY A 95 0.76 -0.36 11.73
N TYR A 96 1.22 -1.50 11.21
CA TYR A 96 1.48 -1.73 9.80
C TYR A 96 0.18 -1.80 9.00
N ASN A 97 0.12 -1.07 7.88
CA ASN A 97 -1.00 -1.13 6.93
C ASN A 97 -0.84 -2.29 5.92
N LEU A 98 -1.74 -2.39 4.94
CA LEU A 98 -1.69 -3.45 3.91
C LEU A 98 -0.38 -3.42 3.11
N ALA A 99 0.10 -2.24 2.71
CA ALA A 99 1.36 -2.12 1.97
C ALA A 99 2.56 -2.58 2.81
N ASP A 100 2.58 -2.27 4.11
CA ASP A 100 3.63 -2.70 5.02
C ASP A 100 3.67 -4.23 5.14
N ILE A 101 2.51 -4.86 5.34
CA ILE A 101 2.41 -6.30 5.56
C ILE A 101 2.65 -7.07 4.26
N ILE A 102 2.19 -6.58 3.11
CA ILE A 102 2.54 -7.13 1.79
C ILE A 102 4.06 -7.06 1.59
N ALA A 103 4.70 -5.92 1.88
CA ALA A 103 6.14 -5.78 1.76
C ALA A 103 6.91 -6.77 2.66
N GLN A 104 6.41 -7.06 3.86
CA GLN A 104 6.99 -8.05 4.76
C GLN A 104 6.95 -9.46 4.17
N HIS A 105 5.83 -9.86 3.54
CA HIS A 105 5.72 -11.13 2.82
C HIS A 105 6.66 -11.22 1.60
N LEU A 106 7.01 -10.06 1.01
CA LEU A 106 7.99 -9.98 -0.07
C LEU A 106 9.45 -10.02 0.43
N GLY A 107 9.69 -10.06 1.74
CA GLY A 107 11.03 -10.07 2.35
C GLY A 107 11.61 -8.69 2.66
N PHE A 108 10.83 -7.60 2.51
CA PHE A 108 11.23 -6.28 3.01
C PHE A 108 10.94 -6.14 4.50
N LYS A 109 11.51 -5.11 5.14
CA LYS A 109 11.21 -4.81 6.56
C LYS A 109 9.79 -4.25 6.73
N MET A 110 9.34 -3.45 5.77
CA MET A 110 8.05 -2.78 5.72
C MET A 110 7.86 -2.14 4.33
N SER A 111 6.79 -1.36 4.12
CA SER A 111 6.54 -0.70 2.85
C SER A 111 7.70 0.24 2.47
N PRO A 112 7.86 0.57 1.18
CA PRO A 112 8.66 1.70 0.77
C PRO A 112 8.24 2.97 1.52
N PRO A 113 9.15 3.94 1.70
CA PRO A 113 8.81 5.21 2.33
C PRO A 113 7.79 6.00 1.52
N ALA A 114 7.03 6.86 2.20
CA ALA A 114 6.22 7.89 1.54
C ALA A 114 7.11 8.73 0.62
N TYR A 115 6.70 8.91 -0.63
CA TYR A 115 7.46 9.63 -1.64
C TYR A 115 7.83 11.05 -1.18
N LEU A 116 6.89 11.77 -0.55
CA LEU A 116 7.12 13.13 -0.06
C LEU A 116 8.07 13.20 1.16
N SER A 117 8.41 12.07 1.78
CA SER A 117 9.38 11.99 2.88
C SER A 117 10.82 11.81 2.41
N LEU A 118 11.04 11.62 1.10
CA LEU A 118 12.36 11.30 0.55
C LEU A 118 13.30 12.51 0.62
N THR A 119 14.46 12.29 1.22
CA THR A 119 15.63 13.18 1.21
C THR A 119 16.65 12.71 0.17
N PRO A 120 17.67 13.51 -0.19
CA PRO A 120 18.75 13.06 -1.07
C PRO A 120 19.45 11.77 -0.62
N LEU A 121 19.54 11.53 0.69
CA LEU A 121 20.15 10.32 1.25
C LEU A 121 19.22 9.11 1.12
N SER A 122 17.93 9.25 1.44
CA SER A 122 16.98 8.14 1.36
C SER A 122 16.53 7.85 -0.08
N SER A 123 16.68 8.81 -1.00
CA SER A 123 16.34 8.61 -2.41
C SER A 123 17.39 7.81 -3.16
N ILE A 124 18.62 7.62 -2.64
CA ILE A 124 19.67 6.92 -3.37
C ILE A 124 19.30 5.47 -3.70
N ASP A 125 18.61 4.78 -2.78
CA ASP A 125 18.16 3.42 -3.03
C ASP A 125 17.05 3.39 -4.08
N LEU A 126 16.08 4.31 -4.01
CA LEU A 126 15.07 4.48 -5.06
C LEU A 126 15.72 4.76 -6.43
N LEU A 127 16.72 5.65 -6.46
CA LEU A 127 17.44 6.03 -7.68
C LEU A 127 18.30 4.88 -8.25
N ARG A 128 18.69 3.92 -7.41
CA ARG A 128 19.32 2.65 -7.80
C ARG A 128 18.28 1.55 -8.12
N GLY A 129 16.99 1.88 -8.11
CA GLY A 129 15.88 0.95 -8.33
C GLY A 129 15.65 -0.05 -7.20
N ARG A 130 16.08 0.25 -5.98
CA ARG A 130 15.94 -0.64 -4.81
C ARG A 130 14.82 -0.17 -3.90
N GLY A 131 13.99 -1.11 -3.44
CA GLY A 131 12.95 -0.85 -2.45
C GLY A 131 11.70 -0.17 -3.03
N GLY A 132 11.86 0.86 -3.87
CA GLY A 132 10.76 1.58 -4.51
C GLY A 132 10.24 2.75 -3.67
N ALA A 133 9.00 3.18 -3.92
CA ALA A 133 8.38 4.33 -3.24
C ALA A 133 6.87 4.14 -3.09
N ASN A 134 6.31 4.78 -2.07
CA ASN A 134 4.88 4.81 -1.82
C ASN A 134 4.32 6.20 -2.19
N TYR A 135 3.46 6.24 -3.20
CA TYR A 135 2.80 7.45 -3.71
C TYR A 135 1.37 7.61 -3.20
N ALA A 136 0.84 6.63 -2.46
CA ALA A 136 -0.54 6.64 -1.99
C ALA A 136 -0.83 7.82 -1.06
N SER A 137 -2.08 8.28 -1.05
CA SER A 137 -2.52 9.46 -0.31
C SER A 137 -3.90 9.18 0.30
N GLY A 138 -3.99 9.24 1.63
CA GLY A 138 -5.25 9.04 2.34
C GLY A 138 -6.37 9.93 1.79
N GLY A 139 -7.55 9.33 1.55
CA GLY A 139 -8.72 10.01 0.98
C GLY A 139 -8.76 10.10 -0.55
N SER A 140 -7.69 9.72 -1.27
CA SER A 140 -7.71 9.70 -2.74
C SER A 140 -8.72 8.67 -3.26
N GLY A 141 -9.44 9.02 -4.33
CA GLY A 141 -10.24 8.08 -5.12
C GLY A 141 -9.62 7.73 -6.47
N ILE A 142 -10.41 7.07 -7.31
CA ILE A 142 -10.19 6.89 -8.74
C ILE A 142 -10.45 8.20 -9.47
N LEU A 143 -11.53 8.89 -9.12
CA LEU A 143 -11.89 10.19 -9.71
C LEU A 143 -11.03 11.28 -9.06
N ASP A 144 -10.56 12.27 -9.82
CA ASP A 144 -9.75 13.36 -9.22
C ASP A 144 -10.54 14.34 -8.39
N ILE A 145 -11.87 14.32 -8.56
CA ILE A 145 -12.77 15.09 -7.70
C ILE A 145 -12.86 14.50 -6.30
N THR A 146 -12.44 13.24 -6.13
CA THR A 146 -12.47 12.52 -4.85
C THR A 146 -11.24 12.87 -4.02
N GLY A 147 -11.46 13.22 -2.75
CA GLY A 147 -10.41 13.49 -1.78
C GLY A 147 -9.89 14.94 -1.83
N ASN A 148 -10.43 15.78 -0.95
CA ASN A 148 -10.04 17.19 -0.87
C ASN A 148 -8.61 17.36 -0.32
N GLY A 149 -7.75 18.06 -1.06
CA GLY A 149 -6.35 18.30 -0.68
C GLY A 149 -5.42 17.08 -0.78
N THR A 150 -5.88 15.99 -1.39
CA THR A 150 -5.13 14.74 -1.53
C THR A 150 -4.24 14.72 -2.79
N ILE A 151 -3.34 13.74 -2.89
CA ILE A 151 -2.65 13.42 -4.14
C ILE A 151 -3.56 12.47 -4.94
N THR A 152 -4.23 12.99 -5.97
CA THR A 152 -5.15 12.18 -6.79
C THR A 152 -4.42 11.02 -7.45
N LEU A 153 -5.11 9.92 -7.74
CA LEU A 153 -4.50 8.73 -8.38
C LEU A 153 -3.72 9.08 -9.65
N ARG A 154 -4.25 10.01 -10.48
CA ARG A 154 -3.50 10.55 -11.62
C ARG A 154 -2.15 11.12 -11.20
N LYS A 155 -2.16 12.02 -10.21
CA LYS A 155 -0.93 12.67 -9.76
C LYS A 155 0.05 11.65 -9.18
N GLN A 156 -0.43 10.61 -8.51
CA GLN A 156 0.44 9.53 -8.03
C GLN A 156 1.16 8.80 -9.17
N VAL A 157 0.45 8.51 -10.28
CA VAL A 157 1.05 7.93 -11.50
C VAL A 157 2.06 8.90 -12.14
N GLU A 158 1.76 10.20 -12.18
CA GLU A 158 2.70 11.22 -12.65
C GLU A 158 3.97 11.29 -11.79
N LEU A 159 3.85 11.22 -10.46
CA LEU A 159 5.00 11.19 -9.54
C LEU A 159 5.88 9.95 -9.79
N PHE A 160 5.28 8.81 -10.13
CA PHE A 160 6.04 7.64 -10.53
C PHE A 160 6.72 7.83 -11.90
N ALA A 161 6.06 8.47 -12.87
CA ALA A 161 6.67 8.82 -14.15
C ALA A 161 7.88 9.76 -13.96
N GLU A 162 7.74 10.77 -13.10
CA GLU A 162 8.83 11.67 -12.69
C GLU A 162 9.97 10.90 -12.02
N THR A 163 9.65 9.91 -11.20
CA THR A 163 10.64 9.02 -10.55
C THR A 163 11.43 8.23 -11.60
N LYS A 164 10.75 7.57 -12.54
CA LYS A 164 11.41 6.84 -13.64
C LYS A 164 12.30 7.76 -14.47
N ALA A 165 11.80 8.95 -14.83
CA ALA A 165 12.57 9.93 -15.59
C ALA A 165 13.81 10.41 -14.82
N THR A 166 13.70 10.56 -13.50
CA THR A 166 14.83 10.95 -12.65
C THR A 166 15.88 9.83 -12.58
N ILE A 167 15.48 8.56 -12.41
CA ILE A 167 16.41 7.43 -12.44
C ILE A 167 17.22 7.45 -13.74
N ILE A 168 16.54 7.57 -14.89
CA ILE A 168 17.20 7.65 -16.21
C ILE A 168 18.18 8.82 -16.28
N ARG A 169 17.79 10.00 -15.79
CA ARG A 169 18.62 11.21 -15.83
C ARG A 169 19.88 11.08 -14.97
N THR A 170 19.79 10.40 -13.84
CA THR A 170 20.95 10.23 -12.94
C THR A 170 22.01 9.28 -13.49
N GLY A 171 21.64 8.37 -14.39
CA GLY A 171 22.56 7.39 -14.97
C GLY A 171 23.07 6.33 -13.99
N LEU A 172 22.49 6.24 -12.77
CA LEU A 172 22.87 5.24 -11.77
C LEU A 172 22.43 3.82 -12.15
N VAL A 173 21.43 3.71 -13.02
CA VAL A 173 20.91 2.49 -13.61
C VAL A 173 20.68 2.75 -15.10
N ASP A 174 21.22 1.91 -15.97
CA ASP A 174 20.99 2.01 -17.41
C ASP A 174 19.53 1.64 -17.76
N ARG A 175 19.09 2.01 -18.96
CA ARG A 175 17.68 1.87 -19.37
C ARG A 175 17.21 0.42 -19.42
N GLU A 176 18.02 -0.48 -19.96
CA GLU A 176 17.66 -1.89 -20.10
C GLU A 176 17.51 -2.54 -18.72
N ARG A 177 18.47 -2.27 -17.82
CA ARG A 177 18.41 -2.72 -16.44
C ARG A 177 17.24 -2.11 -15.67
N LEU A 178 16.89 -0.85 -15.93
CA LEU A 178 15.73 -0.22 -15.32
C LEU A 178 14.43 -0.88 -15.79
N ASP A 179 14.29 -1.15 -17.10
CA ASP A 179 13.09 -1.80 -17.63
C ASP A 179 12.94 -3.25 -17.10
N ASP A 180 14.03 -4.02 -16.98
CA ASP A 180 14.02 -5.33 -16.31
C ASP A 180 13.61 -5.22 -14.82
N LEU A 181 14.17 -4.23 -14.12
CA LEU A 181 13.89 -3.99 -12.71
C LEU A 181 12.41 -3.65 -12.49
N LEU A 182 11.86 -2.74 -13.28
CA LEU A 182 10.45 -2.36 -13.20
C LEU A 182 9.55 -3.54 -13.56
N ALA A 183 9.91 -4.33 -14.57
CA ALA A 183 9.15 -5.53 -14.93
C ALA A 183 9.09 -6.57 -13.79
N ARG A 184 10.19 -6.72 -13.03
CA ARG A 184 10.26 -7.64 -11.88
C ARG A 184 9.70 -7.08 -10.58
N SER A 185 9.50 -5.77 -10.48
CA SER A 185 8.96 -5.09 -9.31
C SER A 185 7.45 -5.32 -9.16
N LEU A 186 6.94 -5.23 -7.93
CA LEU A 186 5.50 -5.25 -7.68
C LEU A 186 4.94 -3.82 -7.73
N PHE A 187 3.84 -3.65 -8.46
CA PHE A 187 3.00 -2.46 -8.42
C PHE A 187 1.75 -2.80 -7.61
N LEU A 188 1.48 -2.05 -6.55
CA LEU A 188 0.32 -2.26 -5.68
C LEU A 188 -0.61 -1.06 -5.81
N ILE A 189 -1.90 -1.30 -6.08
CA ILE A 189 -2.93 -0.25 -6.11
C ILE A 189 -4.10 -0.60 -5.19
N SER A 190 -4.50 0.34 -4.35
CA SER A 190 -5.70 0.28 -3.50
C SER A 190 -6.45 1.60 -3.58
N THR A 191 -7.58 1.64 -4.29
CA THR A 191 -8.36 2.87 -4.48
C THR A 191 -9.79 2.54 -4.90
N GLY A 192 -10.68 3.53 -4.87
CA GLY A 192 -12.10 3.38 -5.23
C GLY A 192 -13.06 3.51 -4.04
N GLY A 193 -12.57 3.25 -2.82
CA GLY A 193 -13.42 3.25 -1.63
C GLY A 193 -13.98 4.64 -1.30
N ASN A 194 -13.14 5.67 -1.40
CA ASN A 194 -13.54 7.05 -1.15
C ASN A 194 -14.49 7.61 -2.22
N ASP A 195 -14.53 7.04 -3.43
CA ASP A 195 -15.45 7.49 -4.47
C ASP A 195 -16.90 7.11 -4.16
N PHE A 196 -17.14 6.20 -3.20
CA PHE A 196 -18.48 5.86 -2.77
C PHE A 196 -19.14 6.98 -1.95
N ASP A 197 -18.37 7.95 -1.45
CA ASP A 197 -18.91 9.20 -0.88
C ASP A 197 -19.82 9.94 -1.88
N ALA A 198 -19.69 9.67 -3.18
CA ALA A 198 -20.60 10.21 -4.20
C ALA A 198 -22.07 9.73 -4.03
N PHE A 199 -22.31 8.65 -3.30
CA PHE A 199 -23.66 8.12 -3.02
C PHE A 199 -24.24 8.62 -1.69
N ASP A 200 -23.50 9.45 -0.95
CA ASP A 200 -23.94 10.01 0.32
C ASP A 200 -24.74 11.30 0.13
N GLY A 201 -25.77 11.50 0.97
CA GLY A 201 -26.57 12.73 1.00
C GLY A 201 -27.69 12.83 -0.05
N ASP A 202 -28.56 13.84 0.11
CA ASP A 202 -29.75 14.04 -0.74
C ASP A 202 -29.42 14.49 -2.17
N ASP A 203 -28.27 15.16 -2.36
CA ASP A 203 -27.76 15.63 -3.65
C ASP A 203 -26.76 14.66 -4.30
N GLY A 204 -26.55 13.48 -3.70
CA GLY A 204 -25.64 12.44 -4.19
C GLY A 204 -26.16 11.70 -5.43
N VAL A 205 -25.33 10.81 -5.97
CA VAL A 205 -25.69 9.94 -7.09
C VAL A 205 -26.81 8.99 -6.64
N PRO A 206 -27.99 8.98 -7.29
CA PRO A 206 -29.06 8.06 -6.92
C PRO A 206 -28.62 6.60 -7.13
N MET A 207 -29.05 5.70 -6.25
CA MET A 207 -28.75 4.26 -6.37
C MET A 207 -29.18 3.65 -7.72
N SER A 208 -30.17 4.24 -8.40
CA SER A 208 -30.58 3.82 -9.75
C SER A 208 -29.53 4.08 -10.83
N GLN A 209 -28.58 4.99 -10.60
CA GLN A 209 -27.48 5.34 -11.50
C GLN A 209 -26.14 4.71 -11.08
N ALA A 210 -26.14 3.89 -10.01
CA ALA A 210 -24.94 3.21 -9.53
C ALA A 210 -24.26 2.35 -10.60
N PRO A 211 -24.98 1.58 -11.45
CA PRO A 211 -24.34 0.79 -12.50
C PRO A 211 -23.50 1.61 -13.48
N GLU A 212 -24.06 2.71 -13.99
CA GLU A 212 -23.40 3.59 -14.95
C GLU A 212 -22.22 4.34 -14.31
N PHE A 213 -22.41 4.82 -13.08
CA PHE A 213 -21.36 5.50 -12.33
C PHE A 213 -20.16 4.58 -12.05
N ILE A 214 -20.42 3.37 -11.54
CA ILE A 214 -19.38 2.38 -11.25
C ILE A 214 -18.68 1.93 -12.53
N ALA A 215 -19.40 1.77 -13.65
CA ALA A 215 -18.79 1.46 -14.94
C ALA A 215 -17.82 2.56 -15.39
N GLY A 216 -18.19 3.83 -15.21
CA GLY A 216 -17.31 4.98 -15.46
C GLY A 216 -16.06 4.95 -14.58
N MET A 217 -16.21 4.69 -13.28
CA MET A 217 -15.08 4.53 -12.36
C MET A 217 -14.13 3.41 -12.79
N VAL A 218 -14.64 2.23 -13.14
CA VAL A 218 -13.79 1.11 -13.59
C VAL A 218 -13.06 1.46 -14.89
N ALA A 219 -13.71 2.18 -15.81
CA ALA A 219 -13.06 2.66 -17.03
C ALA A 219 -11.91 3.63 -16.74
N ASP A 220 -12.12 4.60 -15.84
CA ASP A 220 -11.07 5.53 -15.39
C ASP A 220 -9.96 4.81 -14.62
N TYR A 221 -10.32 3.82 -13.81
CA TYR A 221 -9.32 3.01 -13.10
C TYR A 221 -8.40 2.28 -14.06
N LEU A 222 -8.96 1.63 -15.09
CA LEU A 222 -8.19 0.93 -16.11
C LEU A 222 -7.35 1.87 -16.98
N LYS A 223 -7.79 3.12 -17.16
CA LYS A 223 -6.98 4.16 -17.82
C LYS A 223 -5.67 4.38 -17.07
N TYR A 224 -5.69 4.51 -15.74
CA TYR A 224 -4.47 4.67 -14.93
C TYR A 224 -3.47 3.50 -15.03
N ILE A 225 -3.98 2.32 -15.40
CA ILE A 225 -3.18 1.12 -15.61
C ILE A 225 -2.65 1.07 -17.05
N ASN A 226 -3.45 1.47 -18.05
CA ASN A 226 -3.09 1.41 -19.46
C ASN A 226 -3.66 2.53 -20.34
N VAL A 227 -2.83 3.09 -21.24
CA VAL A 227 -3.37 3.90 -22.37
C VAL A 227 -3.55 3.01 -23.60
N ARG A 228 -4.79 2.68 -23.88
CA ARG A 228 -5.36 2.84 -25.22
C ARG A 228 -6.81 3.26 -25.09
N ILE A 229 -7.05 4.56 -25.01
CA ILE A 229 -8.39 5.07 -25.31
C ILE A 229 -8.60 4.82 -26.81
N SER A 230 -9.29 3.74 -27.14
CA SER A 230 -9.89 3.53 -28.45
C SER A 230 -11.12 4.44 -28.55
N LEU A 231 -10.90 5.75 -28.65
CA LEU A 231 -11.90 6.64 -29.20
C LEU A 231 -11.91 6.38 -30.70
N SER A 232 -13.03 5.87 -31.19
CA SER A 232 -13.39 5.78 -32.61
C SER A 232 -12.72 6.89 -33.42
N LEU A 233 -12.14 6.55 -34.56
CA LEU A 233 -11.44 7.42 -35.51
C LEU A 233 -12.18 8.73 -35.89
N GLN A 234 -13.41 8.96 -35.43
CA GLN A 234 -14.22 10.14 -35.72
C GLN A 234 -13.78 11.43 -34.99
N LEU A 235 -13.01 11.38 -33.89
CA LEU A 235 -12.55 12.61 -33.20
C LEU A 235 -11.18 13.12 -33.67
N LEU A 236 -10.42 12.32 -34.43
CA LEU A 236 -9.04 12.67 -34.81
C LEU A 236 -8.98 13.74 -35.91
N ILE A 237 -10.05 13.89 -36.71
CA ILE A 237 -10.13 14.88 -37.79
C ILE A 237 -10.37 16.30 -37.22
N LEU A 238 -11.05 16.43 -36.07
CA LEU A 238 -11.32 17.72 -35.44
C LEU A 238 -10.07 18.30 -34.74
N LEU A 239 -9.18 17.43 -34.22
CA LEU A 239 -7.94 17.83 -33.56
C LEU A 239 -6.80 18.22 -34.53
N LEU A 240 -6.92 17.86 -35.81
CA LEU A 240 -5.92 18.24 -36.82
C LEU A 240 -6.04 19.73 -37.22
N ILE A 241 -7.23 20.33 -37.09
CA ILE A 241 -7.49 21.73 -37.45
C ILE A 241 -7.02 22.70 -36.34
N LEU A 242 -6.85 22.25 -35.10
CA LEU A 242 -6.44 23.10 -33.97
C LEU A 242 -4.92 23.16 -33.71
N LYS A 243 -4.09 22.52 -34.55
CA LYS A 243 -2.67 22.29 -34.25
C LYS A 243 -1.72 23.47 -34.53
N ILE A 244 -2.23 24.69 -34.74
CA ILE A 244 -1.41 25.89 -34.98
C ILE A 244 -1.38 26.85 -33.78
N ALA A 245 -2.15 26.61 -32.72
CA ALA A 245 -2.20 27.53 -31.57
C ALA A 245 -2.10 26.81 -30.22
N SER A 246 -0.93 26.22 -29.90
CA SER A 246 -0.45 25.99 -28.51
C SER A 246 0.74 25.03 -28.54
N GLN A 247 1.95 25.56 -28.51
CA GLN A 247 3.17 24.77 -28.35
C GLN A 247 3.54 24.52 -26.87
N SER A 248 2.65 24.82 -25.90
CA SER A 248 2.99 24.77 -24.46
C SER A 248 2.15 23.82 -23.58
N GLN A 249 1.06 23.21 -24.07
CA GLN A 249 0.20 22.36 -23.23
C GLN A 249 0.37 20.84 -23.41
N GLN A 250 1.25 20.41 -24.32
CA GLN A 250 1.45 18.99 -24.63
C GLN A 250 2.45 18.25 -23.73
N GLN A 251 3.09 18.88 -22.74
CA GLN A 251 3.95 18.16 -21.77
C GLN A 251 3.17 17.38 -20.69
N VAL A 252 1.84 17.50 -20.64
CA VAL A 252 0.94 16.78 -19.71
C VAL A 252 0.68 15.34 -20.21
N HIS A 253 1.76 14.57 -20.41
CA HIS A 253 1.67 13.15 -20.77
C HIS A 253 1.38 12.33 -19.51
N VAL A 254 0.10 12.06 -19.23
CA VAL A 254 -0.27 11.05 -18.21
C VAL A 254 0.14 9.68 -18.76
N GLN A 255 1.32 9.20 -18.35
CA GLN A 255 1.86 7.91 -18.75
C GLN A 255 1.39 6.84 -17.78
N GLU A 256 0.66 5.84 -18.27
CA GLU A 256 -0.01 4.84 -17.44
C GLU A 256 0.95 3.71 -17.06
N LEU A 257 0.74 3.07 -15.91
CA LEU A 257 1.74 2.21 -15.26
C LEU A 257 2.31 1.10 -16.17
N TYR A 258 1.49 0.48 -17.00
CA TYR A 258 1.96 -0.54 -17.95
C TYR A 258 2.96 0.04 -18.97
N LYS A 259 2.74 1.26 -19.48
CA LYS A 259 3.69 1.95 -20.36
C LYS A 259 4.97 2.35 -19.65
N LEU A 260 4.88 2.63 -18.35
CA LEU A 260 6.02 2.96 -17.51
C LEU A 260 6.87 1.74 -17.12
N GLY A 261 6.41 0.51 -17.41
CA GLY A 261 7.20 -0.71 -17.22
C GLY A 261 6.62 -1.69 -16.20
N ALA A 262 5.42 -1.41 -15.65
CA ALA A 262 4.76 -2.35 -14.76
C ALA A 262 4.41 -3.65 -15.50
N ARG A 263 4.84 -4.79 -14.95
CA ARG A 263 4.49 -6.14 -15.46
C ARG A 263 3.93 -7.07 -14.39
N ARG A 264 4.05 -6.73 -13.11
CA ARG A 264 3.40 -7.42 -11.98
C ARG A 264 2.57 -6.43 -11.20
N LEU A 265 1.25 -6.57 -11.28
CA LEU A 265 0.29 -5.65 -10.68
C LEU A 265 -0.61 -6.35 -9.67
N SER A 266 -0.65 -5.86 -8.44
CA SER A 266 -1.65 -6.24 -7.44
C SER A 266 -2.66 -5.10 -7.29
N LEU A 267 -3.94 -5.44 -7.39
CA LEU A 267 -5.07 -4.56 -7.17
C LEU A 267 -5.78 -5.03 -5.90
N LEU A 268 -6.07 -4.14 -4.96
CA LEU A 268 -6.94 -4.45 -3.83
C LEU A 268 -8.36 -4.01 -4.18
N ASN A 269 -9.31 -4.93 -4.06
CA ASN A 269 -10.72 -4.62 -4.31
C ASN A 269 -11.38 -3.95 -3.09
N ILE A 270 -12.63 -3.52 -3.20
CA ILE A 270 -13.31 -2.77 -2.14
C ILE A 270 -13.84 -3.71 -1.06
N VAL A 271 -13.60 -3.38 0.21
CA VAL A 271 -14.17 -4.03 1.42
C VAL A 271 -15.72 -4.07 1.37
N PRO A 272 -16.41 -4.89 2.20
CA PRO A 272 -17.86 -4.75 2.36
C PRO A 272 -18.17 -3.44 3.10
N VAL A 273 -18.30 -2.33 2.35
CA VAL A 273 -18.42 -0.97 2.92
C VAL A 273 -19.62 -0.84 3.85
N GLY A 274 -20.73 -1.52 3.56
CA GLY A 274 -21.92 -1.50 4.40
C GLY A 274 -21.68 -2.12 5.78
N CYS A 275 -20.62 -2.91 5.96
CA CYS A 275 -20.23 -3.49 7.24
C CYS A 275 -19.24 -2.65 8.05
N LEU A 276 -18.77 -1.50 7.53
CA LEU A 276 -17.88 -0.60 8.25
C LEU A 276 -18.56 -0.04 9.51
N PRO A 277 -17.81 0.25 10.59
CA PRO A 277 -18.41 0.81 11.79
C PRO A 277 -19.17 2.12 11.56
N SER A 278 -18.71 2.99 10.66
CA SER A 278 -19.43 4.21 10.24
C SER A 278 -20.81 3.91 9.64
N GLN A 279 -20.89 2.90 8.78
CA GLN A 279 -22.14 2.48 8.14
C GLN A 279 -23.06 1.74 9.12
N ARG A 280 -22.51 0.92 10.02
CA ARG A 280 -23.31 0.29 11.10
C ARG A 280 -23.91 1.32 12.05
N ALA A 281 -23.21 2.43 12.30
CA ALA A 281 -23.70 3.49 13.17
C ALA A 281 -25.04 4.07 12.65
N ILE A 282 -25.16 4.28 11.34
CA ILE A 282 -26.38 4.84 10.73
C ILE A 282 -27.54 3.84 10.58
N THR A 283 -27.29 2.53 10.60
CA THR A 283 -28.37 1.53 10.54
C THR A 283 -29.15 1.43 11.85
N ALA A 284 -30.44 1.11 11.80
CA ALA A 284 -31.27 0.99 13.00
C ALA A 284 -30.81 -0.14 13.96
N ASN A 285 -30.41 -1.28 13.42
CA ASN A 285 -30.05 -2.50 14.17
C ASN A 285 -28.54 -2.75 14.31
N GLY A 286 -27.69 -1.94 13.67
CA GLY A 286 -26.25 -2.16 13.66
C GLY A 286 -25.76 -3.30 12.77
N GLU A 287 -26.64 -3.80 11.89
CA GLU A 287 -26.26 -4.77 10.87
C GLU A 287 -25.58 -4.09 9.67
N CYS A 288 -25.01 -4.89 8.78
CA CYS A 288 -24.40 -4.31 7.58
C CYS A 288 -25.48 -3.67 6.68
N ASP A 289 -25.19 -2.50 6.14
CA ASP A 289 -26.03 -1.90 5.11
C ASP A 289 -25.94 -2.68 3.79
N ALA A 290 -27.10 -3.13 3.30
CA ALA A 290 -27.18 -3.94 2.09
C ALA A 290 -26.88 -3.12 0.82
N LYS A 291 -27.19 -1.81 0.81
CA LYS A 291 -26.98 -0.96 -0.36
C LYS A 291 -25.50 -0.72 -0.59
N GLY A 292 -24.77 -0.31 0.44
CA GLY A 292 -23.32 -0.14 0.40
C GLY A 292 -22.61 -1.42 -0.02
N ASN A 293 -22.97 -2.56 0.56
CA ASN A 293 -22.40 -3.85 0.16
C ASN A 293 -22.71 -4.22 -1.30
N SER A 294 -23.87 -3.82 -1.83
CA SER A 294 -24.21 -4.02 -3.25
C SER A 294 -23.35 -3.17 -4.16
N LEU A 295 -23.02 -1.93 -3.78
CA LEU A 295 -22.08 -1.07 -4.50
C LEU A 295 -20.69 -1.71 -4.56
N SER A 296 -20.17 -2.18 -3.42
CA SER A 296 -18.87 -2.87 -3.36
C SER A 296 -18.83 -4.10 -4.26
N GLN A 297 -19.87 -4.94 -4.22
CA GLN A 297 -19.95 -6.13 -5.06
C GLN A 297 -20.00 -5.79 -6.56
N MET A 298 -20.77 -4.76 -6.93
CA MET A 298 -20.88 -4.31 -8.32
C MET A 298 -19.54 -3.79 -8.85
N PHE A 299 -18.87 -2.92 -8.08
CA PHE A 299 -17.54 -2.42 -8.43
C PHE A 299 -16.52 -3.56 -8.56
N ASN A 300 -16.46 -4.44 -7.56
CA ASN A 300 -15.52 -5.56 -7.56
C ASN A 300 -15.75 -6.52 -8.75
N ALA A 301 -17.02 -6.77 -9.11
CA ALA A 301 -17.37 -7.62 -10.24
C ALA A 301 -17.03 -6.99 -11.60
N LEU A 302 -17.26 -5.69 -11.75
CA LEU A 302 -16.89 -4.95 -12.96
C LEU A 302 -15.37 -4.83 -13.09
N LEU A 303 -14.65 -4.50 -12.01
CA LEU A 303 -13.18 -4.44 -12.00
C LEU A 303 -12.57 -5.76 -12.49
N ARG A 304 -13.01 -6.90 -11.93
CA ARG A 304 -12.53 -8.22 -12.38
C ARG A 304 -12.75 -8.43 -13.87
N THR A 305 -13.98 -8.17 -14.34
CA THR A 305 -14.38 -8.46 -15.72
C THR A 305 -13.64 -7.57 -16.71
N GLU A 306 -13.58 -6.26 -16.44
CA GLU A 306 -12.95 -5.29 -17.34
C GLU A 306 -11.43 -5.37 -17.29
N MET A 307 -10.83 -5.68 -16.13
CA MET A 307 -9.39 -5.94 -16.05
C MET A 307 -8.98 -7.15 -16.89
N ALA A 308 -9.72 -8.26 -16.79
CA ALA A 308 -9.45 -9.45 -17.59
C ALA A 308 -9.52 -9.15 -19.10
N LYS A 309 -10.55 -8.41 -19.53
CA LYS A 309 -10.69 -7.95 -20.93
C LYS A 309 -9.52 -7.03 -21.34
N ALA A 310 -9.20 -6.03 -20.52
CA ALA A 310 -8.16 -5.04 -20.82
C ALA A 310 -6.78 -5.69 -20.96
N VAL A 311 -6.44 -6.65 -20.10
CA VAL A 311 -5.17 -7.38 -20.16
C VAL A 311 -5.03 -8.14 -21.48
N VAL A 312 -6.05 -8.93 -21.85
CA VAL A 312 -6.06 -9.68 -23.12
C VAL A 312 -5.96 -8.74 -24.32
N ALA A 313 -6.69 -7.63 -24.30
CA ALA A 313 -6.77 -6.72 -25.43
C ALA A 313 -5.50 -5.86 -25.61
N SER A 314 -4.82 -5.50 -24.53
CA SER A 314 -3.91 -4.35 -24.57
C SER A 314 -2.70 -4.40 -23.63
N MET A 315 -2.61 -5.39 -22.74
CA MET A 315 -1.48 -5.56 -21.83
C MET A 315 -1.00 -7.02 -21.78
N PRO A 316 -0.57 -7.61 -22.92
CA PRO A 316 -0.29 -9.04 -23.03
C PRO A 316 0.82 -9.53 -22.10
N PHE A 317 1.71 -8.65 -21.64
CA PHE A 317 2.79 -8.97 -20.72
C PHE A 317 2.49 -8.63 -19.25
N LEU A 318 1.30 -8.09 -18.96
CA LEU A 318 0.91 -7.79 -17.60
C LEU A 318 0.40 -9.06 -16.92
N LYS A 319 1.07 -9.45 -15.84
CA LYS A 319 0.56 -10.39 -14.85
C LYS A 319 -0.09 -9.57 -13.75
N TYR A 320 -1.28 -9.98 -13.34
CA TYR A 320 -2.01 -9.26 -12.31
C TYR A 320 -2.69 -10.21 -11.32
N SER A 321 -3.02 -9.66 -10.15
CA SER A 321 -3.81 -10.30 -9.11
C SER A 321 -4.72 -9.24 -8.48
N ILE A 322 -6.00 -9.54 -8.38
CA ILE A 322 -7.01 -8.77 -7.65
C ILE A 322 -7.19 -9.48 -6.30
N ALA A 323 -6.58 -8.92 -5.26
CA ALA A 323 -6.70 -9.39 -3.89
C ALA A 323 -8.03 -8.91 -3.28
N SER A 324 -8.78 -9.84 -2.70
CA SER A 324 -10.15 -9.64 -2.27
C SER A 324 -10.26 -9.19 -0.81
N LEU A 325 -10.15 -7.89 -0.58
CA LEU A 325 -10.54 -7.30 0.70
C LEU A 325 -12.00 -7.60 1.03
N TYR A 326 -12.88 -7.65 0.02
CA TYR A 326 -14.30 -7.97 0.23
C TYR A 326 -14.50 -9.32 0.92
N ASN A 327 -13.92 -10.38 0.35
CA ASN A 327 -14.14 -11.75 0.82
C ASN A 327 -13.42 -11.99 2.14
N THR A 328 -12.19 -11.50 2.29
CA THR A 328 -11.42 -11.64 3.53
C THR A 328 -12.09 -10.96 4.72
N TYR A 329 -12.62 -9.74 4.55
CA TYR A 329 -13.39 -9.07 5.59
C TYR A 329 -14.72 -9.76 5.87
N SER A 330 -15.41 -10.23 4.82
CA SER A 330 -16.68 -10.97 4.99
C SER A 330 -16.46 -12.25 5.81
N ASP A 331 -15.35 -12.96 5.57
CA ASP A 331 -14.99 -14.17 6.31
C ASP A 331 -14.64 -13.88 7.77
N MET A 332 -13.85 -12.83 8.02
CA MET A 332 -13.53 -12.39 9.39
C MET A 332 -14.79 -11.95 10.16
N ILE A 333 -15.75 -11.31 9.49
CA ILE A 333 -17.04 -10.94 10.11
C ILE A 333 -17.88 -12.18 10.43
N ALA A 334 -17.94 -13.14 9.50
CA ALA A 334 -18.75 -14.33 9.66
C ALA A 334 -18.15 -15.33 10.67
N ASN A 335 -16.83 -15.46 10.71
CA ASN A 335 -16.10 -16.45 11.52
C ASN A 335 -14.88 -15.82 12.23
N PRO A 336 -15.10 -14.85 13.15
CA PRO A 336 -14.03 -14.04 13.74
C PRO A 336 -12.99 -14.86 14.52
N ALA A 337 -13.41 -15.97 15.14
CA ALA A 337 -12.53 -16.85 15.89
C ALA A 337 -11.41 -17.48 15.04
N LEU A 338 -11.63 -17.65 13.72
CA LEU A 338 -10.58 -18.15 12.82
C LEU A 338 -9.41 -17.18 12.68
N ALA A 339 -9.66 -15.89 12.90
CA ALA A 339 -8.67 -14.83 12.85
C ALA A 339 -8.23 -14.37 14.26
N GLY A 340 -8.63 -15.07 15.32
CA GLY A 340 -8.39 -14.63 16.70
C GLY A 340 -9.15 -13.36 17.11
N LEU A 341 -10.11 -12.91 16.29
CA LEU A 341 -10.88 -11.70 16.51
C LEU A 341 -12.06 -11.98 17.45
N ARG A 342 -12.47 -10.96 18.22
CA ARG A 342 -13.62 -10.98 19.14
C ARG A 342 -14.61 -9.86 18.86
N GLU A 343 -14.15 -8.75 18.30
CA GLU A 343 -14.99 -7.60 17.93
C GLU A 343 -14.85 -7.29 16.45
N VAL A 344 -15.97 -7.37 15.72
CA VAL A 344 -16.03 -7.22 14.24
C VAL A 344 -17.06 -6.21 13.75
N LYS A 345 -17.71 -5.50 14.68
CA LYS A 345 -18.70 -4.45 14.37
C LYS A 345 -18.22 -3.06 14.79
N ARG A 346 -17.47 -2.96 15.88
CA ARG A 346 -16.97 -1.70 16.46
C ARG A 346 -15.51 -1.42 16.09
N GLY A 347 -15.18 -0.15 15.83
CA GLY A 347 -13.78 0.29 15.72
C GLY A 347 -13.08 0.32 17.07
N CYS A 348 -11.83 -0.11 17.16
CA CYS A 348 -11.06 -0.05 18.41
C CYS A 348 -10.87 1.39 18.92
N CYS A 349 -10.64 2.33 18.01
CA CYS A 349 -10.44 3.75 18.26
C CYS A 349 -11.58 4.57 17.65
N GLY A 350 -12.24 5.40 18.44
CA GLY A 350 -13.27 6.31 17.95
C GLY A 350 -14.26 6.72 19.04
N GLY A 351 -15.47 7.08 18.62
CA GLY A 351 -16.53 7.47 19.55
C GLY A 351 -17.92 7.30 18.94
N GLY A 352 -18.93 7.39 19.81
CA GLY A 352 -20.32 7.18 19.42
C GLY A 352 -20.69 5.72 19.18
N LYS A 353 -21.77 5.50 18.43
CA LYS A 353 -22.26 4.15 18.12
C LYS A 353 -21.22 3.39 17.29
N PHE A 354 -20.90 2.16 17.69
CA PHE A 354 -19.84 1.32 17.10
C PHE A 354 -18.46 2.00 16.98
N ASN A 355 -18.18 3.09 17.72
CA ASN A 355 -17.00 3.93 17.49
C ASN A 355 -16.90 4.44 16.04
N GLY A 356 -18.04 4.55 15.35
CA GLY A 356 -18.15 4.87 13.93
C GLY A 356 -18.52 6.32 13.61
N GLU A 357 -18.84 7.14 14.63
CA GLU A 357 -19.38 8.50 14.42
C GLU A 357 -18.33 9.59 14.65
N VAL A 358 -17.27 9.27 15.41
CA VAL A 358 -16.21 10.21 15.76
C VAL A 358 -14.88 9.69 15.28
N VAL A 359 -14.15 10.54 14.55
CA VAL A 359 -12.78 10.27 14.07
C VAL A 359 -11.85 9.82 15.20
N CYS A 360 -10.95 8.89 14.88
CA CYS A 360 -9.93 8.43 15.82
C CYS A 360 -8.89 9.54 16.07
N THR A 361 -8.81 10.01 17.31
CA THR A 361 -7.87 11.03 17.79
C THR A 361 -7.40 10.64 19.20
N MET A 362 -6.46 11.40 19.75
CA MET A 362 -6.01 11.23 21.14
C MET A 362 -7.12 11.38 22.19
N ALA A 363 -8.23 12.03 21.85
CA ALA A 363 -9.38 12.19 22.75
C ALA A 363 -10.43 11.07 22.61
N SER A 364 -10.26 10.16 21.65
CA SER A 364 -11.21 9.09 21.34
C SER A 364 -11.10 7.94 22.35
N SER A 365 -12.16 7.13 22.45
CA SER A 365 -12.10 5.88 23.19
C SER A 365 -11.19 4.89 22.47
N LEU A 366 -10.37 4.16 23.21
CA LEU A 366 -9.43 3.16 22.69
C LEU A 366 -9.69 1.80 23.35
N CYS A 367 -9.73 0.72 22.57
CA CYS A 367 -9.91 -0.62 23.07
C CYS A 367 -8.68 -1.13 23.86
N GLY A 368 -8.90 -2.14 24.72
CA GLY A 368 -7.84 -2.71 25.56
C GLY A 368 -6.85 -3.59 24.80
N ASN A 369 -7.34 -4.45 23.89
CA ASN A 369 -6.52 -5.30 23.03
C ASN A 369 -6.88 -5.11 21.56
N ARG A 370 -5.96 -4.52 20.79
CA ARG A 370 -6.17 -4.17 19.36
C ARG A 370 -6.17 -5.39 18.45
N ASP A 371 -5.50 -6.47 18.84
CA ASP A 371 -5.39 -7.68 18.04
C ASP A 371 -6.69 -8.52 18.06
N GLU A 372 -7.63 -8.19 18.96
CA GLU A 372 -8.96 -8.82 19.02
C GLU A 372 -10.01 -8.08 18.16
N TYR A 373 -9.64 -6.97 17.49
CA TYR A 373 -10.57 -6.13 16.73
C TYR A 373 -10.33 -6.23 15.23
N LEU A 374 -11.40 -6.35 14.44
CA LEU A 374 -11.33 -6.24 12.97
C LEU A 374 -11.01 -4.81 12.54
N PHE A 375 -11.71 -3.84 13.12
CA PHE A 375 -11.65 -2.44 12.74
C PHE A 375 -10.80 -1.64 13.71
N TRP A 376 -9.84 -0.88 13.18
CA TRP A 376 -9.09 0.08 13.95
C TRP A 376 -9.93 1.30 14.29
N ASP A 377 -10.59 1.89 13.29
CA ASP A 377 -11.45 3.06 13.46
C ASP A 377 -12.77 2.87 12.71
N MET A 378 -13.44 3.96 12.35
CA MET A 378 -14.73 3.95 11.69
C MET A 378 -14.74 3.29 10.29
N VAL A 379 -13.57 3.15 9.63
CA VAL A 379 -13.46 2.60 8.27
C VAL A 379 -12.24 1.68 8.06
N HIS A 380 -11.15 1.87 8.80
CA HIS A 380 -9.90 1.14 8.58
C HIS A 380 -9.79 -0.13 9.42
N GLY A 381 -9.09 -1.14 8.91
CA GLY A 381 -8.75 -2.36 9.64
C GLY A 381 -7.64 -2.15 10.67
N THR A 382 -7.60 -3.04 11.67
CA THR A 382 -6.41 -3.17 12.52
C THR A 382 -5.25 -3.82 11.76
N GLN A 383 -4.04 -3.66 12.29
CA GLN A 383 -2.86 -4.39 11.80
C GLN A 383 -3.11 -5.91 11.76
N GLU A 384 -3.81 -6.45 12.77
CA GLU A 384 -4.08 -7.89 12.85
C GLU A 384 -5.07 -8.34 11.76
N ALA A 385 -6.14 -7.57 11.52
CA ALA A 385 -7.04 -7.79 10.40
C ALA A 385 -6.29 -7.76 9.05
N TYR A 386 -5.38 -6.81 8.87
CA TYR A 386 -4.58 -6.72 7.67
C TYR A 386 -3.60 -7.89 7.52
N ARG A 387 -3.07 -8.46 8.61
CA ARG A 387 -2.24 -9.68 8.55
C ARG A 387 -3.02 -10.85 8.00
N TRP A 388 -4.24 -11.05 8.50
CA TRP A 388 -5.13 -12.11 8.00
C TRP A 388 -5.52 -11.90 6.54
N ALA A 389 -5.88 -10.67 6.16
CA ALA A 389 -6.19 -10.37 4.77
C ALA A 389 -5.00 -10.67 3.85
N VAL A 390 -3.79 -10.21 4.19
CA VAL A 390 -2.59 -10.44 3.37
C VAL A 390 -2.19 -11.91 3.31
N LEU A 391 -2.36 -12.67 4.41
CA LEU A 391 -2.14 -14.12 4.38
C LEU A 391 -3.03 -14.79 3.33
N SER A 392 -4.32 -14.43 3.29
CA SER A 392 -5.25 -14.89 2.27
C SER A 392 -4.88 -14.40 0.87
N PHE A 393 -4.34 -13.19 0.71
CA PHE A 393 -3.90 -12.71 -0.61
C PHE A 393 -2.72 -13.51 -1.18
N PHE A 394 -1.83 -14.00 -0.33
CA PHE A 394 -0.66 -14.77 -0.76
C PHE A 394 -0.97 -16.27 -0.92
N HIS A 395 -1.84 -16.82 -0.08
CA HIS A 395 -2.00 -18.28 0.05
C HIS A 395 -3.42 -18.78 -0.14
N GLY A 396 -4.39 -17.87 -0.22
CA GLY A 396 -5.79 -18.20 -0.45
C GLY A 396 -6.07 -18.71 -1.86
N SER A 397 -7.33 -19.06 -2.04
CA SER A 397 -7.88 -19.55 -3.30
C SER A 397 -8.14 -18.41 -4.28
N THR A 398 -8.66 -18.72 -5.46
CA THR A 398 -9.13 -17.71 -6.43
C THR A 398 -10.27 -16.84 -5.89
N ARG A 399 -10.94 -17.26 -4.80
CA ARG A 399 -11.89 -16.39 -4.10
C ARG A 399 -11.19 -15.24 -3.36
N ASP A 400 -9.97 -15.48 -2.90
CA ASP A 400 -9.23 -14.55 -2.04
C ASP A 400 -8.28 -13.67 -2.85
N ALA A 401 -7.79 -14.17 -3.99
CA ALA A 401 -7.04 -13.41 -4.97
C ALA A 401 -7.14 -14.03 -6.38
N GLU A 402 -7.49 -13.25 -7.39
CA GLU A 402 -7.76 -13.74 -8.76
C GLU A 402 -7.06 -12.92 -9.87
N PRO A 403 -6.69 -13.52 -11.01
CA PRO A 403 -6.83 -14.94 -11.37
C PRO A 403 -5.81 -15.86 -10.67
N ILE A 404 -4.79 -15.27 -10.05
CA ILE A 404 -3.74 -15.94 -9.28
C ILE A 404 -3.53 -15.19 -7.97
N ASN A 405 -3.01 -15.87 -6.95
CA ASN A 405 -2.66 -15.24 -5.69
C ASN A 405 -1.30 -14.52 -5.76
N LEU A 406 -0.95 -13.74 -4.73
CA LEU A 406 0.27 -12.93 -4.74
C LEU A 406 1.54 -13.79 -4.73
N ALA A 407 1.54 -14.95 -4.07
CA ALA A 407 2.69 -15.85 -4.11
C ALA A 407 2.95 -16.36 -5.54
N GLN A 408 1.90 -16.77 -6.25
CA GLN A 408 1.95 -17.15 -7.66
C GLN A 408 2.40 -15.99 -8.54
N LEU A 409 1.84 -14.78 -8.35
CA LEU A 409 2.21 -13.58 -9.12
C LEU A 409 3.71 -13.27 -9.03
N MET A 410 4.35 -13.50 -7.86
CA MET A 410 5.78 -13.25 -7.67
C MET A 410 6.65 -14.34 -8.31
N GLN A 411 6.13 -15.56 -8.43
CA GLN A 411 6.82 -16.72 -9.02
C GLN A 411 6.65 -16.81 -10.54
N GLU A 412 5.61 -16.16 -11.10
CA GLU A 412 5.34 -16.14 -12.53
C GLU A 412 6.58 -15.67 -13.33
N PRO A 413 7.10 -16.50 -14.24
CA PRO A 413 8.21 -16.10 -15.09
C PRO A 413 7.76 -14.96 -16.00
N LEU A 414 8.52 -13.87 -16.02
CA LEU A 414 8.31 -12.84 -17.01
C LEU A 414 8.76 -13.39 -18.36
N SER A 415 7.86 -13.43 -19.34
CA SER A 415 8.28 -13.66 -20.71
C SER A 415 9.13 -12.45 -21.13
N MET A 416 10.44 -12.58 -21.08
CA MET A 416 11.36 -11.61 -21.65
C MET A 416 11.24 -11.71 -23.17
N ALA A 417 10.16 -11.16 -23.73
CA ALA A 417 10.14 -10.85 -25.14
C ALA A 417 11.09 -9.67 -25.31
N THR A 418 12.24 -9.91 -25.94
CA THR A 418 13.04 -8.88 -26.57
C THR A 418 12.11 -8.08 -27.47
N ALA A 419 11.65 -6.91 -27.02
CA ALA A 419 10.91 -6.01 -27.87
C ALA A 419 11.84 -5.64 -29.02
N PRO A 420 11.48 -5.88 -30.29
CA PRO A 420 12.28 -5.37 -31.40
C PRO A 420 12.20 -3.84 -31.31
N TYR A 421 13.29 -3.22 -30.89
CA TYR A 421 13.52 -1.80 -31.11
C TYR A 421 13.56 -1.59 -32.63
N SER A 422 12.42 -1.31 -33.25
CA SER A 422 12.39 -0.63 -34.54
C SER A 422 12.50 0.86 -34.26
N SER A 423 13.72 1.35 -34.41
CA SER A 423 14.04 2.77 -34.58
C SER A 423 13.16 3.41 -35.65
N ILE A 424 12.31 4.36 -35.25
CA ILE A 424 11.86 5.50 -36.05
C ILE A 424 11.74 6.71 -35.13
#